data_AF-A0A376LE82-F1
#
_entry.id   AF-A0A376LE82-F1
#
_cell.length_a   1.000
_cell.length_b   1.000
_cell.length_c   1.000
_cell.angle_alpha   90.00
_cell.angle_beta   90.00
_cell.angle_gamma   90.00
#
_symmetry.space_group_name_H-M   'P 1'
#
loop_
_entity.id
_entity.type
_entity.pdbx_description
1 polymer ?
#
loop_
_entity_poly.entity_id
_entity_poly.type
_entity_poly.pdbx_seq_one_letter_code
_entity_poly.pdbx_strand_id
1 'polypeptide(L)'
;MIKKVQRVNIGSVRRWQEWDIAPGDQILVSLAGQGIPRIDDVVWRGAERTKPTPPENRFNSLTCYFASDVCQEQFISRLVWLGSKQVLGLDGIGEAGWRALHQTHRFEHIFSWLLLTPEQLQNTPGIAKK
;
A
#
# COMPACT_ATOMS: atom_id res chain seq x y z
N MET A 1 12.01 -9.96 28.01
CA MET A 1 10.70 -9.63 27.39
C MET A 1 10.50 -10.57 26.21
N ILE A 2 9.43 -11.37 26.18
CA ILE A 2 9.18 -12.34 25.10
C ILE A 2 8.46 -11.61 23.96
N LYS A 3 8.99 -11.71 22.73
CA LYS A 3 8.36 -11.13 21.54
C LYS A 3 7.21 -12.04 21.08
N LYS A 4 5.98 -11.53 21.15
CA LYS A 4 4.78 -12.24 20.67
C LYS A 4 4.51 -11.89 19.21
N VAL A 5 4.51 -12.90 18.33
CA VAL A 5 4.12 -12.74 16.92
C VAL A 5 2.65 -13.10 16.78
N GLN A 6 1.83 -12.16 16.28
CA GLN A 6 0.40 -12.37 16.02
C GLN A 6 0.04 -12.32 14.53
N ARG A 7 0.94 -11.76 13.70
CA ARG A 7 0.74 -11.58 12.26
C ARG A 7 2.04 -11.86 11.53
N VAL A 8 1.93 -12.50 10.38
CA VAL A 8 3.04 -12.78 9.47
C VAL A 8 2.55 -12.56 8.03
N ASN A 9 3.42 -12.04 7.17
CA ASN A 9 3.09 -11.84 5.77
C ASN A 9 3.23 -13.16 5.00
N ILE A 10 2.18 -13.55 4.26
CA ILE A 10 2.13 -14.78 3.45
C ILE A 10 2.70 -14.59 2.03
N GLY A 11 2.89 -13.34 1.61
CA GLY A 11 3.36 -12.93 0.30
C GLY A 11 2.24 -12.60 -0.68
N SER A 12 2.54 -12.72 -1.97
CA SER A 12 1.57 -12.49 -3.05
C SER A 12 0.49 -13.59 -3.07
N VAL A 13 -0.64 -13.32 -3.74
CA VAL A 13 -1.68 -14.33 -3.98
C VAL A 13 -1.10 -15.58 -4.65
N ARG A 14 -0.20 -15.39 -5.63
CA ARG A 14 0.52 -16.49 -6.27
C ARG A 14 1.31 -17.33 -5.26
N ARG A 15 2.11 -16.69 -4.40
CA ARG A 15 2.90 -17.41 -3.38
C ARG A 15 1.98 -18.15 -2.41
N TRP A 16 0.89 -17.53 -1.97
CA TRP A 16 -0.10 -18.19 -1.12
C TRP A 16 -0.70 -19.45 -1.79
N GLN A 17 -1.02 -19.37 -3.09
CA GLN A 17 -1.51 -20.52 -3.85
C GLN A 17 -0.46 -21.63 -3.96
N GLU A 18 0.81 -21.29 -4.23
CA GLU A 18 1.93 -22.23 -4.28
C GLU A 18 2.15 -22.94 -2.93
N TRP A 19 2.01 -22.22 -1.82
CA TRP A 19 2.12 -22.76 -0.46
C TRP A 19 0.89 -23.57 -0.04
N ASP A 20 -0.22 -23.40 -0.76
CA ASP A 20 -1.49 -24.07 -0.52
C ASP A 20 -2.04 -23.82 0.89
N ILE A 21 -1.68 -22.74 1.59
CA ILE A 21 -2.08 -22.55 3.01
C ILE A 21 -3.59 -22.35 3.14
N ALA A 22 -4.22 -23.05 4.09
CA ALA A 22 -5.60 -22.87 4.49
C ALA A 22 -5.72 -22.58 6.00
N PRO A 23 -6.80 -21.93 6.47
CA PRO A 23 -7.11 -21.88 7.91
C PRO A 23 -7.10 -23.29 8.51
N GLY A 24 -6.49 -23.45 9.69
CA GLY A 24 -6.31 -24.73 10.36
C GLY A 24 -4.97 -25.43 10.06
N ASP A 25 -4.23 -25.02 9.03
CA ASP A 25 -2.85 -25.48 8.81
C ASP A 25 -1.92 -24.98 9.93
N GLN A 26 -0.95 -25.81 10.34
CA GLN A 26 0.14 -25.37 11.21
C GLN A 26 1.36 -25.00 10.37
N ILE A 27 1.90 -23.82 10.63
CA ILE A 27 3.01 -23.24 9.88
C ILE A 27 4.23 -23.07 10.77
N LEU A 28 5.41 -23.28 10.18
CA LEU A 28 6.68 -22.93 10.79
C LEU A 28 6.96 -21.45 10.51
N VAL A 29 7.10 -20.67 11.57
CA VAL A 29 7.44 -19.24 11.50
C VAL A 29 8.78 -19.02 12.14
N SER A 30 9.70 -18.38 11.41
CA SER A 30 10.97 -17.89 11.95
C SER A 30 11.04 -16.38 11.91
N LEU A 31 12.04 -15.84 12.61
CA LEU A 31 12.35 -14.42 12.61
C LEU A 31 13.59 -14.19 11.75
N ALA A 32 13.44 -13.48 10.64
CA ALA A 32 14.57 -13.11 9.79
C ALA A 32 15.15 -11.75 10.21
N GLY A 33 16.48 -11.65 10.19
CA GLY A 33 17.23 -10.40 10.43
C GLY A 33 16.80 -9.69 11.71
N GLN A 34 16.31 -8.44 11.58
CA GLN A 34 15.83 -7.57 12.66
C GLN A 34 14.50 -8.02 13.30
N GLY A 35 14.19 -9.31 13.23
CA GLY A 35 13.02 -9.89 13.86
C GLY A 35 11.75 -9.78 13.03
N ILE A 36 11.84 -9.74 11.70
CA ILE A 36 10.67 -9.76 10.81
C ILE A 36 10.16 -11.22 10.76
N PRO A 37 8.90 -11.50 11.14
CA PRO A 37 8.36 -12.84 11.04
C PRO A 37 8.19 -13.24 9.58
N ARG A 38 8.57 -14.46 9.24
CA ARG A 38 8.39 -15.07 7.92
C ARG A 38 7.93 -16.51 8.06
N ILE A 39 7.17 -16.98 7.08
CA ILE A 39 6.75 -18.38 6.98
C ILE A 39 7.88 -19.15 6.28
N ASP A 40 8.34 -20.23 6.92
CA ASP A 40 9.39 -21.11 6.40
C ASP A 40 8.84 -22.43 5.87
N ASP A 41 7.75 -22.97 6.45
CA ASP A 41 7.10 -24.19 5.96
C ASP A 41 5.65 -24.36 6.45
N VAL A 42 4.90 -25.29 5.85
CA VAL A 42 3.62 -25.81 6.36
C VAL A 42 3.85 -27.21 6.92
N VAL A 43 3.96 -27.31 8.24
CA VAL A 43 4.34 -28.55 8.92
C VAL A 43 3.18 -29.50 9.15
N TRP A 44 1.94 -29.00 9.12
CA TRP A 44 0.73 -29.81 9.26
C TRP A 44 -0.44 -29.21 8.49
N ARG A 45 -1.22 -30.08 7.84
CA ARG A 45 -2.43 -29.66 7.12
C ARG A 45 -3.67 -29.88 7.98
N GLY A 46 -4.53 -28.86 8.05
CA GLY A 46 -5.82 -28.96 8.73
C GLY A 46 -6.74 -29.98 8.03
N ALA A 47 -7.65 -30.60 8.80
CA ALA A 47 -8.62 -31.53 8.24
C ALA A 47 -9.71 -30.82 7.41
N GLU A 48 -10.18 -29.66 7.87
CA GLU A 48 -11.13 -28.81 7.17
C GLU A 48 -10.38 -27.64 6.52
N ARG A 49 -10.44 -27.53 5.19
CA ARG A 49 -9.58 -26.62 4.40
C ARG A 49 -10.40 -25.69 3.52
N THR A 50 -11.32 -24.94 4.12
CA THR A 50 -12.07 -23.89 3.42
C THR A 50 -11.18 -22.68 3.20
N LYS A 51 -10.70 -22.49 1.97
CA LYS A 51 -9.84 -21.36 1.60
C LYS A 51 -10.63 -20.08 1.37
N PRO A 52 -10.11 -18.91 1.78
CA PRO A 52 -10.70 -17.63 1.41
C PRO A 52 -10.58 -17.41 -0.10
N THR A 53 -11.52 -16.66 -0.67
CA THR A 53 -11.39 -16.18 -2.06
C THR A 53 -10.40 -15.02 -2.08
N PRO A 54 -9.32 -15.07 -2.91
CA PRO A 54 -8.39 -13.96 -3.00
C PRO A 54 -9.08 -12.72 -3.59
N PRO A 55 -8.62 -11.51 -3.24
CA PRO A 55 -9.16 -10.30 -3.84
C PRO A 55 -8.90 -10.28 -5.34
N GLU A 56 -9.87 -9.77 -6.11
CA GLU A 56 -9.72 -9.57 -7.54
C GLU A 56 -8.62 -8.55 -7.87
N ASN A 57 -7.97 -8.72 -9.02
CA ASN A 57 -6.98 -7.78 -9.52
C ASN A 57 -7.66 -6.55 -10.16
N ARG A 58 -8.25 -5.70 -9.32
CA ARG A 58 -9.08 -4.56 -9.75
C ARG A 58 -8.29 -3.35 -10.23
N PHE A 59 -6.99 -3.30 -9.98
CA PHE A 59 -6.15 -2.13 -10.26
C PHE A 59 -4.93 -2.51 -11.09
N ASN A 60 -4.61 -1.69 -12.07
CA ASN A 60 -3.41 -1.80 -12.88
C ASN A 60 -2.77 -0.42 -13.10
N SER A 61 -1.69 -0.36 -13.88
CA SER A 61 -0.96 0.89 -14.14
C SER A 61 -1.83 2.01 -14.72
N LEU A 62 -2.91 1.67 -15.42
CA LEU A 62 -3.81 2.59 -16.13
C LEU A 62 -5.13 2.87 -15.40
N THR A 63 -5.31 2.36 -14.17
CA THR A 63 -6.50 2.63 -13.35
C THR A 63 -6.24 3.70 -12.28
N CYS A 64 -7.32 4.29 -11.76
CA CYS A 64 -7.29 5.23 -10.63
C CYS A 64 -6.55 6.55 -10.89
N TYR A 65 -6.72 7.12 -12.09
CA TYR A 65 -6.31 8.50 -12.39
C TYR A 65 -7.31 9.55 -11.93
N PHE A 66 -8.54 9.14 -11.61
CA PHE A 66 -9.55 9.98 -10.97
C PHE A 66 -9.73 9.57 -9.51
N ALA A 67 -9.89 10.55 -8.63
CA ALA A 67 -10.16 10.31 -7.23
C ALA A 67 -11.58 9.76 -7.05
N SER A 68 -11.68 8.67 -6.30
CA SER A 68 -12.93 8.07 -5.85
C SER A 68 -12.67 7.24 -4.60
N ASP A 69 -13.72 6.90 -3.86
CA ASP A 69 -13.61 6.12 -2.62
C ASP A 69 -12.92 4.76 -2.86
N VAL A 70 -13.21 4.13 -4.00
CA VAL A 70 -12.59 2.85 -4.37
C VAL A 70 -11.10 3.00 -4.71
N CYS A 71 -10.71 4.15 -5.27
CA CYS A 71 -9.37 4.39 -5.78
C CYS A 71 -8.45 5.14 -4.80
N GLN A 72 -8.92 5.54 -3.62
CA GLN A 72 -8.22 6.51 -2.77
C GLN A 72 -6.72 6.21 -2.57
N GLU A 73 -6.39 4.98 -2.17
CA GLU A 73 -5.00 4.56 -1.95
C GLU A 73 -4.19 4.44 -3.26
N GLN A 74 -4.83 3.99 -4.34
CA GLN A 74 -4.19 3.88 -5.65
C GLN A 74 -3.94 5.24 -6.27
N PHE A 75 -4.87 6.19 -6.15
CA PHE A 75 -4.77 7.55 -6.63
C PHE A 75 -3.56 8.27 -6.00
N ILE A 76 -3.41 8.17 -4.67
CA ILE A 76 -2.21 8.68 -3.97
C ILE A 76 -0.95 7.97 -4.48
N SER A 77 -0.98 6.66 -4.66
CA SER A 77 0.17 5.92 -5.20
C SER A 77 0.57 6.40 -6.61
N ARG A 78 -0.41 6.78 -7.46
CA ARG A 78 -0.13 7.35 -8.78
C ARG A 78 0.50 8.75 -8.68
N LEU A 79 0.04 9.59 -7.75
CA LEU A 79 0.66 10.90 -7.50
C LEU A 79 2.10 10.76 -6.99
N VAL A 80 2.36 9.83 -6.07
CA VAL A 80 3.72 9.53 -5.59
C VAL A 80 4.62 9.08 -6.73
N TRP A 81 4.15 8.17 -7.58
CA TRP A 81 4.90 7.74 -8.76
C TRP A 81 5.16 8.90 -9.74
N LEU A 82 4.14 9.74 -9.99
CA LEU A 82 4.27 10.91 -10.86
C LEU A 82 5.36 11.89 -10.35
N GLY A 83 5.42 12.12 -9.04
CA GLY A 83 6.44 12.97 -8.42
C GLY A 83 7.83 12.35 -8.32
N SER A 84 7.98 11.04 -8.56
CA SER A 84 9.24 10.33 -8.40
C SER A 84 10.35 10.86 -9.33
N LYS A 85 11.61 10.58 -8.96
CA LYS A 85 12.81 10.97 -9.73
C LYS A 85 12.79 10.50 -11.19
N GLN A 86 12.13 9.37 -11.46
CA GLN A 86 12.07 8.75 -12.78
C GLN A 86 11.01 9.39 -13.69
N VAL A 87 10.10 10.20 -13.16
CA VAL A 87 8.98 10.78 -13.92
C VAL A 87 9.10 12.30 -13.98
N LEU A 88 8.69 13.03 -12.93
CA LEU A 88 8.80 14.50 -12.89
C LEU A 88 9.95 15.02 -12.02
N GLY A 89 10.49 14.19 -11.12
CA GLY A 89 11.59 14.59 -10.23
C GLY A 89 11.23 15.73 -9.29
N LEU A 90 10.06 15.65 -8.65
CA LEU A 90 9.61 16.65 -7.69
C LEU A 90 10.27 16.40 -6.33
N ASP A 91 11.25 17.23 -5.99
CA ASP A 91 11.92 17.18 -4.70
C ASP A 91 11.03 17.71 -3.56
N GLY A 92 11.11 17.07 -2.40
CA GLY A 92 10.41 17.52 -1.19
C GLY A 92 8.93 17.12 -1.08
N ILE A 93 8.38 16.38 -2.05
CA ILE A 93 7.02 15.84 -1.97
C ILE A 93 7.01 14.31 -1.93
N GLY A 94 6.54 13.76 -0.80
CA GLY A 94 6.31 12.33 -0.60
C GLY A 94 4.83 12.01 -0.47
N GLU A 95 4.50 10.75 -0.13
CA GLU A 95 3.13 10.30 0.06
C GLU A 95 2.33 11.18 1.02
N ALA A 96 2.91 11.53 2.17
CA ALA A 96 2.26 12.40 3.15
C ALA A 96 1.92 13.77 2.57
N GLY A 97 2.81 14.34 1.74
CA GLY A 97 2.57 15.62 1.07
C GLY A 97 1.45 15.52 0.05
N TRP A 98 1.46 14.50 -0.80
CA TRP A 98 0.36 14.25 -1.75
C TRP A 98 -0.98 14.04 -1.07
N ARG A 99 -1.02 13.31 0.06
CA ARG A 99 -2.24 13.16 0.88
C ARG A 99 -2.72 14.49 1.43
N ALA A 100 -1.82 15.31 2.00
CA ALA A 100 -2.18 16.62 2.54
C ALA A 100 -2.79 17.54 1.47
N LEU A 101 -2.17 17.60 0.29
CA LEU A 101 -2.67 18.36 -0.85
C LEU A 101 -4.03 17.84 -1.33
N HIS A 102 -4.17 16.53 -1.53
CA HIS A 102 -5.42 15.93 -1.99
C HIS A 102 -6.56 16.10 -0.98
N GLN A 103 -6.30 15.96 0.32
CA GLN A 103 -7.30 16.14 1.37
C GLN A 103 -7.79 17.60 1.46
N THR A 104 -6.88 18.55 1.26
CA THR A 104 -7.17 19.99 1.35
C THR A 104 -7.88 20.51 0.10
N HIS A 105 -7.35 20.17 -1.08
CA HIS A 105 -7.80 20.74 -2.37
C HIS A 105 -8.68 19.81 -3.19
N ARG A 106 -8.93 18.58 -2.71
CA ARG A 106 -9.87 17.61 -3.31
C ARG A 106 -9.65 17.41 -4.81
N PHE A 107 -8.44 16.96 -5.17
CA PHE A 107 -8.12 16.64 -6.57
C PHE A 107 -9.12 15.66 -7.17
N GLU A 108 -9.66 16.01 -8.33
CA GLU A 108 -10.53 15.14 -9.11
C GLU A 108 -9.70 14.18 -9.98
N HIS A 109 -8.60 14.67 -10.55
CA HIS A 109 -7.73 13.96 -11.47
C HIS A 109 -6.26 14.03 -11.04
N ILE A 110 -5.42 13.10 -11.52
CA ILE A 110 -3.99 13.03 -11.17
C ILE A 110 -3.21 14.31 -11.54
N PHE A 111 -3.75 15.15 -12.43
CA PHE A 111 -3.17 16.44 -12.82
C PHE A 111 -3.82 17.66 -12.18
N SER A 112 -4.84 17.50 -11.33
CA SER A 112 -5.51 18.63 -10.69
C SER A 112 -4.57 19.50 -9.84
N TRP A 113 -3.47 18.94 -9.34
CA TRP A 113 -2.47 19.68 -8.57
C TRP A 113 -1.74 20.76 -9.39
N LEU A 114 -1.71 20.65 -10.73
CA LEU A 114 -1.11 21.66 -11.59
C LEU A 114 -1.87 23.00 -11.57
N LEU A 115 -3.12 22.98 -11.09
CA LEU A 115 -3.94 24.18 -10.96
C LEU A 115 -3.71 24.92 -9.65
N LEU A 116 -2.89 24.37 -8.73
CA LEU A 116 -2.62 25.01 -7.45
C LEU A 116 -1.72 26.23 -7.62
N THR A 117 -2.10 27.33 -6.98
CA THR A 117 -1.25 28.53 -6.89
C THR A 117 -0.22 28.39 -5.77
N PRO A 118 0.87 29.17 -5.80
CA PRO A 118 1.84 29.22 -4.70
C PRO A 118 1.19 29.53 -3.34
N GLU A 119 0.20 30.42 -3.31
CA GLU A 119 -0.53 30.79 -2.10
C GLU A 119 -1.36 29.61 -1.56
N GLN A 120 -1.99 28.83 -2.44
CA GLN A 120 -2.73 27.62 -2.04
C GLN A 120 -1.78 26.56 -1.47
N LEU A 121 -0.60 26.39 -2.07
CA LEU A 121 0.43 25.47 -1.56
C LEU A 121 0.95 25.91 -0.18
N GLN A 122 1.27 27.19 -0.02
CA GLN A 122 1.76 27.75 1.25
C GLN A 122 0.72 27.69 2.36
N ASN A 123 -0.57 27.77 2.04
CA ASN A 123 -1.65 27.66 3.02
C ASN A 123 -2.12 26.22 3.26
N THR A 124 -1.48 25.22 2.64
CA THR A 124 -1.84 23.81 2.85
C THR A 124 -1.23 23.29 4.17
N PRO A 125 -2.05 22.79 5.11
CA PRO A 125 -1.55 22.21 6.35
C PRO A 125 -0.57 21.05 6.09
N GLY A 126 0.58 21.06 6.76
CA GLY A 126 1.60 20.00 6.63
C GLY A 126 2.51 20.09 5.39
N ILE A 127 2.23 21.01 4.46
CA ILE A 127 3.13 21.36 3.32
C ILE A 127 3.86 22.68 3.61
N ALA A 128 3.15 23.65 4.19
CA ALA A 128 3.71 24.93 4.56
C ALA A 128 4.99 24.74 5.39
N LYS A 129 6.09 25.35 4.96
CA LYS A 129 7.27 25.47 5.81
C LYS A 129 6.90 26.32 7.05
N LYS A 130 7.44 25.95 8.20
CA LYS A 130 7.66 26.92 9.28
C LYS A 130 8.56 28.04 8.80
#